data_AF-A0A3N5NQN0-F1
#
_entry.id   AF-A0A3N5NQN0-F1
#
_cell.length_a   1.000
_cell.length_b   1.000
_cell.length_c   1.000
_cell.angle_alpha   90.00
_cell.angle_beta   90.00
_cell.angle_gamma   90.00
#
_symmetry.space_group_name_H-M   'P 1'
#
loop_
_entity.id
_entity.type
_entity.pdbx_description
1 polymer ?
#
loop_
_entity_poly.entity_id
_entity_poly.type
_entity_poly.pdbx_seq_one_letter_code
_entity_poly.pdbx_strand_id
1 'polypeptide(L)' 'MPDCPRIVSLLSDYIDGRLPADVRSELERHLGGCSECTAFVGTFRSTVSLLQSLKEDDLPEELRVRLKAFLDDRARS' A
#
# COMPACT_ATOMS: atom_id res chain seq x y z
N MET A 1 -21.70 -12.41 5.78
CA MET A 1 -22.06 -11.48 4.69
C MET A 1 -22.92 -10.25 5.09
N PRO A 2 -22.85 -9.74 6.33
CA PRO A 2 -23.17 -8.32 6.60
C PRO A 2 -21.93 -7.41 6.81
N ASP A 3 -20.75 -7.99 7.05
CA ASP A 3 -19.56 -7.27 7.56
C ASP A 3 -18.35 -7.17 6.61
N CYS A 4 -18.47 -7.37 5.29
CA CYS A 4 -17.51 -6.74 4.37
C CYS A 4 -18.12 -5.37 4.04
N PRO A 5 -17.76 -4.27 4.75
CA PRO A 5 -18.07 -2.93 4.27
C PRO A 5 -17.54 -2.81 2.84
N ARG A 6 -17.99 -1.80 2.08
CA ARG A 6 -17.42 -1.53 0.75
C ARG A 6 -15.97 -1.07 0.90
N ILE A 7 -15.06 -1.99 1.23
CA ILE A 7 -13.64 -1.75 1.49
C ILE A 7 -12.98 -1.05 0.31
N VAL A 8 -13.53 -1.22 -0.89
CA VAL A 8 -13.12 -0.56 -2.13
C VAL A 8 -12.85 0.94 -1.95
N SER A 9 -13.69 1.67 -1.21
CA SER A 9 -13.48 3.10 -0.99
C SER A 9 -12.31 3.43 -0.05
N LEU A 10 -11.90 2.47 0.78
CA LEU A 10 -10.79 2.59 1.72
C LEU A 10 -9.48 2.02 1.17
N LEU A 11 -9.53 1.17 0.13
CA LEU A 11 -8.35 0.44 -0.34
C LEU A 11 -7.26 1.31 -0.95
N SER A 12 -7.62 2.40 -1.65
CA SER A 12 -6.59 3.33 -2.16
C SER A 12 -5.84 3.96 -0.99
N ASP A 13 -6.56 4.55 -0.04
CA ASP A 13 -5.95 5.16 1.14
C ASP A 13 -5.23 4.14 2.02
N TYR A 14 -5.70 2.89 2.07
CA TYR A 14 -5.04 1.80 2.80
C TYR A 14 -3.67 1.46 2.21
N ILE A 15 -3.60 1.27 0.88
CA ILE A 15 -2.36 0.98 0.16
C ILE A 15 -1.38 2.14 0.27
N ASP A 16 -1.89 3.37 0.15
CA ASP A 16 -1.08 4.58 0.24
C ASP A 16 -0.70 4.94 1.68
N GLY A 17 -1.17 4.18 2.68
CA GLY A 17 -0.88 4.43 4.09
C GLY A 17 -1.53 5.70 4.66
N ARG A 18 -2.59 6.19 4.02
CA ARG A 18 -3.30 7.44 4.34
C ARG A 18 -4.56 7.25 5.20
N LEU A 19 -4.92 6.01 5.53
CA LEU A 19 -6.04 5.77 6.43
C LEU A 19 -5.76 6.25 7.86
N PRO A 20 -6.76 6.85 8.54
CA PRO A 20 -6.73 7.04 9.99
C PRO A 20 -6.42 5.74 10.73
N ALA A 21 -5.68 5.84 11.84
CA ALA A 21 -5.16 4.66 12.55
C ALA A 21 -6.26 3.73 13.06
N ASP A 22 -7.35 4.29 13.56
CA ASP A 22 -8.56 3.57 14.00
C ASP A 22 -9.21 2.80 12.85
N VAL A 23 -9.38 3.44 11.69
CA VAL A 23 -9.96 2.83 10.49
C VAL A 23 -9.05 1.74 9.93
N ARG A 24 -7.73 1.98 9.94
CA ARG A 24 -6.72 1.00 9.52
C ARG A 24 -6.78 -0.26 10.40
N SER A 25 -6.79 -0.11 11.72
CA SER A 25 -6.85 -1.24 12.64
C SER A 25 -8.14 -2.05 12.47
N GLU A 26 -9.26 -1.39 12.23
CA GLU A 26 -10.52 -2.08 11.95
C GLU A 26 -10.47 -2.87 10.63
N LEU A 27 -9.89 -2.29 9.58
CA LEU A 27 -9.72 -2.95 8.30
C LEU A 27 -8.76 -4.15 8.42
N GLU A 28 -7.63 -4.01 9.11
CA GLU A 28 -6.67 -5.08 9.33
C GLU A 28 -7.29 -6.25 10.12
N ARG A 29 -8.10 -5.96 11.14
CA ARG A 29 -8.88 -6.96 11.88
C ARG A 29 -9.83 -7.73 10.96
N HIS A 30 -10.51 -7.03 10.06
CA HIS A 30 -11.41 -7.65 9.09
C HIS A 30 -10.65 -8.55 8.10
N LEU A 31 -9.53 -8.07 7.56
CA LEU A 31 -8.69 -8.85 6.65
C LEU A 31 -8.15 -10.13 7.31
N GLY A 32 -7.84 -10.08 8.61
CA GLY A 32 -7.44 -11.27 9.38
C GLY A 32 -8.52 -12.35 9.49
N GLY A 33 -9.80 -12.01 9.31
CA GLY A 33 -10.93 -12.94 9.41
C GLY A 33 -11.64 -13.26 8.09
N CYS A 34 -11.27 -12.60 6.98
CA CYS A 34 -11.98 -12.73 5.71
C CYS A 34 -11.02 -13.00 4.54
N SER A 35 -11.05 -14.24 4.05
CA SER A 35 -10.23 -14.68 2.91
C SER A 35 -10.63 -14.01 1.59
N GLU A 36 -11.92 -13.76 1.36
CA GLU A 36 -12.41 -13.09 0.15
C GLU A 36 -11.91 -11.63 0.08
N CYS A 37 -12.09 -10.89 1.17
CA CYS A 37 -11.67 -9.50 1.26
C CYS A 37 -10.11 -9.39 1.25
N THR A 38 -9.37 -10.39 1.76
CA THR A 38 -7.90 -10.50 1.60
C THR A 38 -7.48 -10.75 0.14
N ALA A 39 -8.12 -11.69 -0.55
CA ALA A 39 -7.85 -11.97 -1.96
C ALA A 39 -8.12 -10.73 -2.84
N PHE A 40 -9.20 -10.00 -2.53
CA PHE A 40 -9.55 -8.77 -3.23
C PHE A 40 -8.51 -7.66 -3.06
N VAL A 41 -8.01 -7.43 -1.83
CA VAL A 41 -6.90 -6.50 -1.57
C VAL A 41 -5.66 -6.88 -2.37
N GLY A 42 -5.34 -8.19 -2.43
CA GLY A 42 -4.23 -8.71 -3.22
C GLY A 42 -4.33 -8.32 -4.69
N THR A 43 -5.47 -8.62 -5.32
CA THR A 43 -5.74 -8.25 -6.72
C THR A 43 -5.65 -6.74 -6.92
N PHE A 44 -6.24 -5.95 -6.03
CA PHE A 44 -6.22 -4.49 -6.14
C PHE A 44 -4.80 -3.92 -6.05
N ARG A 45 -3.94 -4.42 -5.15
CA ARG A 45 -2.51 -4.06 -5.10
C ARG A 45 -1.79 -4.39 -6.41
N SER A 46 -2.05 -5.56 -6.99
CA SER A 46 -1.47 -5.94 -8.27
C SER A 46 -1.90 -5.00 -9.39
N THR A 47 -3.18 -4.63 -9.46
CA THR A 47 -3.69 -3.67 -10.45
C THR A 47 -3.04 -2.29 -10.28
N VAL A 48 -2.94 -1.78 -9.06
CA VAL A 48 -2.28 -0.49 -8.78
C VAL A 48 -0.80 -0.53 -9.17
N SER A 49 -0.08 -1.59 -8.81
CA SER A 49 1.34 -1.78 -9.17
C SER A 49 1.55 -1.81 -10.68
N LEU A 50 0.72 -2.57 -11.41
CA LEU A 50 0.76 -2.61 -12.88
C LEU A 50 0.53 -1.20 -13.47
N LEU A 51 -0.46 -0.46 -12.98
CA LEU A 51 -0.73 0.90 -13.45
C LEU A 51 0.38 1.90 -13.09
N GLN A 52 1.07 1.72 -11.97
CA GLN A 52 2.23 2.53 -11.58
C GLN A 52 3.44 2.24 -12.47
N SER A 53 3.72 0.97 -12.78
CA SER A 53 4.82 0.57 -13.66
C SER A 53 4.67 1.07 -15.10
N LEU A 54 3.44 1.33 -15.56
CA LEU A 54 3.18 1.96 -16.86
C LEU A 54 3.45 3.47 -16.86
N LYS A 55 3.59 4.10 -15.69
CA LYS A 55 3.82 5.54 -15.52
C LYS A 55 5.25 5.87 -15.10
N GLU A 56 6.06 4.89 -14.72
CA GLU A 56 7.45 5.11 -14.36
C GLU A 56 8.28 5.32 -15.63
N ASP A 57 8.42 6.58 -16.04
CA ASP A 57 9.69 7.04 -16.61
C ASP A 57 10.78 6.83 -15.55
N ASP A 58 11.83 6.09 -15.93
CA ASP A 58 12.91 5.60 -15.07
C ASP A 58 13.44 6.67 -14.10
N LEU A 59 13.44 6.35 -12.80
CA LEU A 59 14.16 7.15 -11.81
C LEU A 59 15.66 7.13 -12.16
N PRO A 60 16.29 8.27 -12.44
CA PRO A 60 17.70 8.30 -12.83
C PRO A 60 18.58 7.67 -11.74
N GLU A 61 19.50 6.79 -12.16
CA GLU A 61 20.33 5.99 -11.25
C GLU A 61 21.11 6.85 -10.24
N GLU A 62 21.57 8.03 -10.65
CA GLU A 62 22.23 9.00 -9.77
C GLU A 62 21.36 9.42 -8.57
N LEU A 63 20.06 9.56 -8.80
CA LEU A 63 19.11 10.02 -7.79
C LEU A 63 18.81 8.89 -6.81
N ARG A 64 18.73 7.66 -7.33
CA ARG A 64 18.56 6.44 -6.56
C ARG A 64 19.75 6.17 -5.64
N VAL A 65 20.98 6.34 -6.12
CA VAL A 65 22.22 6.19 -5.34
C VAL A 65 22.29 7.21 -4.20
N ARG A 66 21.97 8.48 -4.50
CA ARG A 66 21.98 9.54 -3.49
C ARG A 66 20.90 9.36 -2.43
N LEU A 67 19.68 8.97 -2.83
CA LEU A 67 18.58 8.64 -1.92
C LEU A 67 18.98 7.52 -0.95
N LYS A 68 19.59 6.45 -1.48
CA LYS A 68 20.06 5.33 -0.66
C LYS A 68 21.12 5.77 0.36
N ALA A 69 22.13 6.54 -0.09
CA ALA A 69 23.17 7.04 0.80
C ALA A 69 22.61 7.90 1.94
N PHE A 70 21.62 8.75 1.64
CA PHE A 70 20.96 9.60 2.63
C PHE A 70 20.14 8.80 3.66
N LEU A 71 19.37 7.80 3.21
CA LEU A 71 18.59 6.95 4.13
C LEU A 71 19.50 6.09 5.02
N ASP A 72 20.59 5.56 4.46
CA ASP A 72 21.57 4.75 5.19
C ASP A 72 22.27 5.57 6.29
N ASP A 73 22.56 6.86 6.04
CA ASP A 73 23.11 7.79 7.03
C ASP A 73 22.15 8.05 8.19
N ARG A 74 20.88 8.28 7.85
CA ARG A 74 19.82 8.61 8.82
C ARG A 74 19.37 7.42 9.66
N ALA A 75 19.52 6.19 9.16
CA ALA A 75 19.24 4.96 9.92
C ALA A 75 20.35 4.58 10.91
N ARG A 76 21.53 5.21 10.82
CA ARG A 76 22.67 4.99 11.73
C ARG A 76 22.77 6.04 12.84
N SER A 77 21.93 7.06 12.82
CA SER A 77 21.78 8.07 13.88
C SER A 77 20.55 7.78 14.74
#